data_AF-A0A183JJU9-F1
#
_entry.id   AF-A0A183JJU9-F1
#
_cell.length_a   1.000
_cell.length_b   1.000
_cell.length_c   1.000
_cell.angle_alpha   90.00
_cell.angle_beta   90.00
_cell.angle_gamma   90.00
#
_symmetry.space_group_name_H-M   'P 1'
#
loop_
_entity.id
_entity.type
_entity.pdbx_description
1 polymer ?
#
loop_
_entity_poly.entity_id
_entity_poly.type
_entity_poly.pdbx_seq_one_letter_code
_entity_poly.pdbx_strand_id
1 'polypeptide(L)'
;MNRRTGPAVFLAYILAGCVALLNSLNYSELACRIPKAGSSYTYIYFIMGEFPAFITGWAILLEYILGISLVARCWSSMLDSLADNHISKWTIHSVGRLSHPGGVLAEHYDFVGVLLIIILSAISCCGVRGSAKVTAVSIFVNVGVLTVTSIYMFVYSKPEYLYITSPNITVDKLSPNPNFLPFGIPGLIGGTAICFNVFIGFDAISTCAEEAKNPSYSLPRANVVAVITVAILTTVSSLALTLYYPWFLISTESSFLSALKGNTLNGGPENVRTGMFYFVGVGSLIGLIACLITSLVAAPRISYAMAQDGLIPTICSHLCQPFK
;
A
#
# COMPACT_ATOMS: atom_id res chain seq x y z
N MET A 1 -4.37 10.95 -5.07
CA MET A 1 -4.50 10.48 -6.47
C MET A 1 -5.43 11.36 -7.30
N ASN A 2 -6.64 11.65 -6.82
CA ASN A 2 -7.66 12.37 -7.60
C ASN A 2 -7.22 13.76 -8.09
N ARG A 3 -6.40 14.48 -7.32
CA ARG A 3 -5.85 15.80 -7.69
C ARG A 3 -4.65 15.79 -8.65
N ARG A 4 -4.22 14.64 -9.17
CA ARG A 4 -3.03 14.54 -10.06
C ARG A 4 -3.27 13.78 -11.35
N THR A 5 -4.03 12.70 -11.32
CA THR A 5 -4.19 11.79 -12.48
C THR A 5 -5.59 11.80 -13.09
N GLY A 6 -6.60 12.26 -12.33
CA GLY A 6 -8.00 12.21 -12.77
C GLY A 6 -8.47 10.78 -13.06
N PRO A 7 -9.30 10.56 -14.10
CA PRO A 7 -9.81 9.23 -14.45
C PRO A 7 -8.74 8.31 -15.04
N ALA A 8 -7.59 8.84 -15.49
CA ALA A 8 -6.47 8.06 -16.02
C ALA A 8 -5.61 7.36 -14.94
N VAL A 9 -6.11 7.19 -13.71
CA VAL A 9 -5.36 6.57 -12.60
C VAL A 9 -4.94 5.13 -12.91
N PHE A 10 -5.74 4.39 -13.69
CA PHE A 10 -5.41 3.02 -14.07
C PHE A 10 -4.17 2.96 -14.99
N LEU A 11 -3.97 3.95 -15.86
CA LEU A 11 -2.75 4.06 -16.69
C LEU A 11 -1.51 4.29 -15.81
N ALA A 12 -1.65 5.07 -14.74
CA ALA A 12 -0.57 5.26 -13.77
C ALA A 12 -0.22 3.95 -13.05
N TYR A 13 -1.20 3.11 -12.72
CA TYR A 13 -0.93 1.77 -12.17
C TYR A 13 -0.27 0.83 -13.17
N ILE A 14 -0.64 0.88 -14.45
CA ILE A 14 0.03 0.09 -15.51
C ILE A 14 1.50 0.51 -15.61
N LEU A 15 1.78 1.82 -15.71
CA LEU A 15 3.15 2.34 -15.78
C LEU A 15 3.96 1.98 -14.53
N ALA A 16 3.37 2.16 -13.35
CA ALA A 16 4.02 1.79 -12.09
C ALA A 16 4.30 0.29 -12.01
N GLY A 17 3.36 -0.55 -12.46
CA GLY A 17 3.51 -2.00 -12.53
C GLY A 17 4.62 -2.45 -13.48
N CYS A 18 4.76 -1.80 -14.64
CA CYS A 18 5.88 -2.08 -15.56
C CYS A 18 7.23 -1.76 -14.93
N VAL A 19 7.35 -0.59 -14.26
CA VAL A 19 8.58 -0.21 -13.55
C VAL A 19 8.87 -1.18 -12.40
N ALA A 20 7.85 -1.54 -11.62
CA ALA A 20 7.98 -2.51 -10.53
C ALA A 20 8.39 -3.88 -11.03
N LEU A 21 7.87 -4.33 -12.18
CA LEU A 21 8.22 -5.62 -12.77
C LEU A 21 9.70 -5.65 -13.19
N LEU A 22 10.18 -4.61 -13.88
CA LEU A 22 11.60 -4.50 -14.24
C LEU A 22 12.49 -4.49 -13.00
N ASN A 23 12.11 -3.76 -11.95
CA ASN A 23 12.85 -3.74 -10.70
C ASN A 23 12.85 -5.12 -10.02
N SER A 24 11.70 -5.80 -10.00
CA SER A 24 11.55 -7.13 -9.40
C SER A 24 12.44 -8.18 -10.06
N LEU A 25 12.65 -8.09 -11.39
CA LEU A 25 13.53 -9.00 -12.11
C LEU A 25 15.00 -8.81 -11.70
N ASN A 26 15.45 -7.55 -11.62
CA ASN A 26 16.81 -7.23 -11.16
C ASN A 26 17.05 -7.69 -9.72
N TYR A 27 16.08 -7.44 -8.82
CA TYR A 27 16.16 -7.91 -7.43
C TYR A 27 16.19 -9.43 -7.35
N SER A 28 15.40 -10.11 -8.18
CA SER A 28 15.36 -11.57 -8.21
C SER A 28 16.69 -12.16 -8.68
N GLU A 29 17.33 -11.56 -9.68
CA GLU A 29 18.66 -11.98 -10.14
C GLU A 29 19.71 -11.84 -9.02
N LEU A 30 19.71 -10.70 -8.32
CA LEU A 30 20.62 -10.45 -7.19
C LEU A 30 20.35 -11.41 -6.03
N ALA A 31 19.10 -11.66 -5.67
CA ALA A 31 18.71 -12.58 -4.62
C ALA A 31 19.12 -14.04 -4.92
N CYS A 32 19.12 -14.43 -6.20
CA CYS A 32 19.59 -15.76 -6.61
C CYS A 32 21.12 -15.89 -6.53
N ARG A 33 21.87 -14.82 -6.77
CA ARG A 33 23.34 -14.80 -6.69
C ARG A 33 23.85 -14.66 -5.25
N ILE A 34 23.12 -13.90 -4.44
CA ILE A 34 23.48 -13.58 -3.06
C ILE A 34 22.30 -13.96 -2.16
N PRO A 35 22.12 -15.25 -1.83
CA PRO A 35 21.00 -15.73 -1.03
C PRO A 35 21.26 -15.49 0.47
N LYS A 36 21.50 -14.22 0.84
CA LYS A 36 21.64 -13.76 2.22
C LYS A 36 20.50 -12.83 2.59
N ALA A 37 20.10 -12.86 3.85
CA ALA A 37 19.12 -11.93 4.40
C ALA A 37 19.70 -10.50 4.43
N GLY A 38 18.91 -9.52 3.96
CA GLY A 38 19.28 -8.10 4.02
C GLY A 38 18.89 -7.24 2.81
N SER A 39 18.16 -7.81 1.84
CA SER A 39 17.58 -7.06 0.70
C SER A 39 18.66 -6.26 -0.07
N SER A 40 18.30 -5.09 -0.62
CA SER A 40 19.18 -4.25 -1.44
C SER A 40 20.43 -3.76 -0.72
N TYR A 41 20.38 -3.61 0.61
CA TYR A 41 21.54 -3.25 1.42
C TYR A 41 22.69 -4.25 1.20
N THR A 42 22.41 -5.54 1.36
CA THR A 42 23.41 -6.60 1.18
C THR A 42 23.93 -6.63 -0.26
N TYR A 43 23.07 -6.44 -1.25
CA TYR A 43 23.51 -6.45 -2.65
C TYR A 43 24.47 -5.31 -2.97
N ILE A 44 24.16 -4.10 -2.50
CA ILE A 44 25.02 -2.94 -2.73
C ILE A 44 26.31 -3.05 -1.92
N TYR A 45 26.27 -3.64 -0.72
CA TYR A 45 27.46 -3.91 0.08
C TYR A 45 28.47 -4.77 -0.69
N PHE A 46 28.01 -5.84 -1.34
CA PHE A 46 28.87 -6.72 -2.14
C PHE A 46 29.39 -6.06 -3.44
N ILE A 47 28.63 -5.15 -4.05
CA ILE A 47 28.97 -4.59 -5.37
C ILE A 47 29.79 -3.30 -5.27
N MET A 48 29.42 -2.40 -4.35
CA MET A 48 29.92 -1.02 -4.29
C MET A 48 30.61 -0.68 -2.95
N GLY A 49 30.58 -1.58 -1.97
CA GLY A 49 31.20 -1.38 -0.66
C GLY A 49 30.30 -0.67 0.36
N GLU A 50 30.92 -0.26 1.48
CA GLU A 50 30.22 0.10 2.71
C GLU A 50 29.40 1.40 2.63
N PHE A 51 29.94 2.46 2.04
CA PHE A 51 29.28 3.78 2.06
C PHE A 51 27.97 3.82 1.23
N PRO A 52 27.92 3.34 -0.02
CA PRO A 52 26.66 3.25 -0.77
C PRO A 52 25.67 2.29 -0.12
N ALA A 53 26.16 1.20 0.50
CA ALA A 53 25.32 0.27 1.23
C ALA A 53 24.68 0.94 2.45
N PHE A 54 25.45 1.69 3.24
CA PHE A 54 24.94 2.44 4.38
C PHE A 54 23.80 3.39 4.02
N ILE A 55 23.96 4.18 2.95
CA ILE A 55 22.91 5.09 2.46
C ILE A 55 21.66 4.30 2.08
N THR A 56 21.84 3.18 1.38
CA THR A 56 20.73 2.32 0.95
C THR A 56 20.01 1.69 2.15
N GLY A 57 20.76 1.19 3.14
CA GLY A 57 20.20 0.60 4.35
C GLY A 57 19.34 1.59 5.13
N TRP A 58 19.80 2.84 5.28
CA TRP A 58 19.01 3.91 5.87
C TRP A 58 17.78 4.28 5.04
N ALA A 59 17.91 4.32 3.72
CA ALA A 59 16.78 4.59 2.84
C ALA A 59 15.69 3.51 2.98
N ILE A 60 16.07 2.24 3.00
CA ILE A 60 15.15 1.11 3.20
C ILE A 60 14.50 1.19 4.59
N LEU A 61 15.26 1.48 5.65
CA LEU A 61 14.72 1.60 7.00
C LEU A 61 13.65 2.70 7.07
N LEU A 62 13.91 3.87 6.48
CA LEU A 62 12.94 4.96 6.38
C LEU A 62 11.72 4.57 5.53
N GLU A 63 11.92 3.84 4.43
CA GLU A 63 10.85 3.33 3.59
C GLU A 63 9.90 2.41 4.38
N TYR A 64 10.43 1.47 5.19
CA TYR A 64 9.60 0.61 6.04
C TYR A 64 8.84 1.41 7.12
N ILE A 65 9.48 2.39 7.76
CA ILE A 65 8.81 3.25 8.76
C ILE A 65 7.64 4.02 8.13
N LEU A 66 7.87 4.62 6.96
CA LEU A 66 6.83 5.32 6.21
C LEU A 66 5.72 4.36 5.75
N GLY A 67 6.09 3.17 5.27
CA GLY A 67 5.14 2.13 4.86
C GLY A 67 4.22 1.69 5.99
N ILE A 68 4.77 1.35 7.17
CA ILE A 68 4.00 0.95 8.35
C ILE A 68 3.05 2.08 8.77
N SER A 69 3.54 3.33 8.77
CA SER A 69 2.74 4.50 9.13
C SER A 69 1.58 4.73 8.15
N LEU A 70 1.82 4.60 6.84
CA LEU A 70 0.80 4.73 5.80
C LEU A 70 -0.28 3.66 5.92
N VAL A 71 0.12 2.39 6.11
CA VAL A 71 -0.84 1.29 6.23
C VAL A 71 -1.67 1.41 7.51
N ALA A 72 -1.08 1.85 8.63
CA ALA A 72 -1.79 2.10 9.87
C ALA A 72 -2.82 3.23 9.73
N ARG A 73 -2.45 4.30 9.01
CA ARG A 73 -3.37 5.40 8.68
C ARG A 73 -4.52 4.95 7.77
N CYS A 74 -4.24 4.10 6.79
CA CYS A 74 -5.29 3.49 5.97
C CYS A 74 -6.24 2.64 6.82
N TRP A 75 -5.73 1.88 7.78
CA TRP A 75 -6.55 1.05 8.67
C TRP A 75 -7.47 1.91 9.55
N SER A 76 -6.94 2.97 10.18
CA SER A 76 -7.73 3.86 11.04
C SER A 76 -8.80 4.63 10.25
N SER A 77 -8.48 5.07 9.03
CA SER A 77 -9.43 5.71 8.11
C SER A 77 -10.57 4.76 7.70
N MET A 78 -10.27 3.48 7.44
CA MET A 78 -11.30 2.48 7.14
C MET A 78 -12.21 2.22 8.33
N LEU A 79 -11.63 2.15 9.54
CA LEU A 79 -12.40 1.99 10.77
C LEU A 79 -13.29 3.22 11.02
N ASP A 80 -12.77 4.43 10.83
CA ASP A 80 -13.54 5.66 10.97
C ASP A 80 -14.67 5.74 9.95
N SER A 81 -14.41 5.32 8.71
CA SER A 81 -15.43 5.27 7.66
C SER A 81 -16.57 4.29 8.02
N LEU A 82 -16.25 3.15 8.63
CA LEU A 82 -17.23 2.18 9.14
C LEU A 82 -18.02 2.70 10.35
N ALA A 83 -17.39 3.57 11.16
CA ALA A 83 -18.00 4.22 12.31
C ALA A 83 -18.67 5.58 11.95
N ASP A 84 -19.03 5.78 10.68
CA ASP A 84 -19.67 7.02 10.19
C ASP A 84 -18.91 8.32 10.50
N ASN A 85 -17.58 8.23 10.50
CA ASN A 85 -16.65 9.31 10.81
C ASN A 85 -16.79 9.86 12.25
N HIS A 86 -17.27 9.04 13.19
CA HIS A 86 -17.39 9.44 14.59
C HIS A 86 -16.02 9.63 15.28
N ILE A 87 -15.00 8.87 14.89
CA ILE A 87 -13.68 8.88 15.52
C ILE A 87 -12.92 10.15 15.12
N SER A 88 -12.93 10.50 13.83
CA SER A 88 -12.35 11.76 13.36
C SER A 88 -13.06 12.99 13.95
N LYS A 89 -14.40 12.99 13.97
CA LYS A 89 -15.18 14.09 14.58
C LYS A 89 -14.87 14.27 16.06
N TRP A 90 -14.80 13.19 16.83
CA TRP A 90 -14.46 13.25 18.25
C TRP A 90 -13.04 13.77 18.46
N THR A 91 -12.08 13.33 17.64
CA THR A 91 -10.68 13.76 17.72
C THR A 91 -10.54 15.24 17.40
N ILE A 92 -11.19 15.70 16.34
CA ILE A 92 -11.22 17.12 15.93
C ILE A 92 -11.83 17.99 17.03
N HIS A 93 -12.93 17.53 17.64
CA HIS A 93 -13.61 18.27 18.71
C HIS A 93 -12.82 18.31 20.02
N SER A 94 -12.12 17.22 20.37
CA SER A 94 -11.45 17.08 21.68
C SER A 94 -10.01 17.57 21.69
N VAL A 95 -9.26 17.39 20.59
CA VAL A 95 -7.82 17.68 20.50
C VAL A 95 -7.52 18.86 19.57
N GLY A 96 -8.45 19.21 18.69
CA GLY A 96 -8.29 20.29 17.71
C GLY A 96 -7.76 19.83 16.36
N ARG A 97 -7.91 20.69 15.35
CA ARG A 97 -7.41 20.44 13.98
C ARG A 97 -5.94 20.81 13.87
N LEU A 98 -5.15 19.95 13.24
CA LEU A 98 -3.74 20.21 13.01
C LEU A 98 -3.46 21.07 11.79
N SER A 99 -4.27 20.89 10.74
CA SER A 99 -4.09 21.57 9.47
C SER A 99 -5.42 21.82 8.79
N HIS A 100 -5.38 22.65 7.74
CA HIS A 100 -6.55 22.92 6.91
C HIS A 100 -6.91 21.69 6.06
N PRO A 101 -8.20 21.49 5.72
CA PRO A 101 -8.64 20.39 4.86
C PRO A 101 -7.89 20.40 3.52
N GLY A 102 -7.12 19.34 3.25
CA GLY A 102 -6.30 19.23 2.03
C GLY A 102 -4.96 19.96 2.08
N GLY A 103 -4.47 20.32 3.27
CA GLY A 103 -3.09 20.71 3.51
C GLY A 103 -2.10 19.55 3.33
N VAL A 104 -0.80 19.84 3.44
CA VAL A 104 0.27 18.82 3.35
C VAL A 104 0.27 17.90 4.58
N LEU A 105 -0.17 18.41 5.74
CA LEU A 105 -0.32 17.63 6.97
C LEU A 105 -1.75 17.11 7.12
N ALA A 106 -1.89 16.00 7.86
CA ALA A 106 -3.19 15.43 8.22
C ALA A 106 -4.06 16.43 9.00
N GLU A 107 -5.38 16.37 8.80
CA GLU A 107 -6.34 17.28 9.45
C GLU A 107 -6.43 17.05 10.97
N HIS A 108 -6.20 15.81 11.41
CA HIS A 108 -6.25 15.41 12.82
C HIS A 108 -5.11 14.45 13.17
N TYR A 109 -4.75 14.39 14.46
CA TYR A 109 -3.88 13.32 14.97
C TYR A 109 -4.59 11.97 14.88
N ASP A 110 -3.84 10.91 14.60
CA ASP A 110 -4.36 9.56 14.48
C ASP A 110 -3.93 8.67 15.66
N PHE A 111 -4.64 8.81 16.78
CA PHE A 111 -4.37 8.00 17.97
C PHE A 111 -4.67 6.51 17.77
N VAL A 112 -5.65 6.19 16.92
CA VAL A 112 -6.06 4.81 16.64
C VAL A 112 -4.96 4.08 15.86
N GLY A 113 -4.40 4.72 14.84
CA GLY A 113 -3.27 4.16 14.08
C GLY A 113 -2.03 3.94 14.96
N VAL A 114 -1.70 4.90 15.84
CA VAL A 114 -0.57 4.76 16.78
C VAL A 114 -0.79 3.59 17.74
N LEU A 115 -1.98 3.50 18.34
CA LEU A 115 -2.32 2.40 19.24
C LEU A 115 -2.23 1.05 18.54
N LEU A 116 -2.70 0.96 17.29
CA LEU A 116 -2.60 -0.26 16.49
C LEU A 116 -1.14 -0.68 16.26
N ILE A 117 -0.26 0.26 15.89
CA ILE A 117 1.17 -0.04 15.71
C ILE A 117 1.79 -0.57 17.01
N ILE A 118 1.48 0.03 18.16
CA ILE A 118 2.02 -0.41 19.47
C ILE A 118 1.55 -1.83 19.79
N ILE A 119 0.25 -2.11 19.61
CA ILE A 119 -0.34 -3.43 19.86
C ILE A 119 0.29 -4.49 18.94
N LEU A 120 0.34 -4.22 17.62
CA LEU A 120 0.90 -5.17 16.65
C LEU A 120 2.41 -5.36 16.83
N SER A 121 3.13 -4.33 17.27
CA SER A 121 4.56 -4.45 17.62
C SER A 121 4.73 -5.36 18.83
N ALA A 122 3.93 -5.18 19.89
CA ALA A 122 3.98 -6.04 21.08
C ALA A 122 3.66 -7.50 20.75
N ILE A 123 2.66 -7.75 19.89
CA ILE A 123 2.32 -9.08 19.39
C ILE A 123 3.50 -9.68 18.60
N SER A 124 4.11 -8.90 17.72
CA SER A 124 5.26 -9.33 16.91
C SER A 124 6.46 -9.72 17.79
N CYS A 125 6.66 -9.04 18.92
CA CYS A 125 7.70 -9.39 19.90
C CYS A 125 7.42 -10.73 20.64
N CYS A 126 6.16 -11.11 20.83
CA CYS A 126 5.78 -12.33 21.57
C CYS A 126 5.92 -13.63 20.75
N GLY A 127 6.22 -13.53 19.45
CA GLY A 127 6.61 -14.67 18.62
C GLY A 127 5.62 -15.04 17.52
N VAL A 128 6.17 -15.15 16.32
CA VAL A 128 5.45 -15.27 15.05
C VAL A 128 5.44 -16.72 14.53
N ARG A 129 5.80 -17.71 15.38
CA ARG A 129 6.06 -19.12 14.99
C ARG A 129 4.89 -19.85 14.29
N GLY A 130 3.67 -19.29 14.28
CA GLY A 130 2.52 -19.79 13.52
C GLY A 130 1.96 -18.83 12.45
N SER A 131 2.54 -17.64 12.27
CA SER A 131 1.89 -16.57 11.52
C SER A 131 1.82 -16.79 10.03
N ALA A 132 2.74 -17.54 9.41
CA ALA A 132 2.81 -17.66 7.96
C ALA A 132 1.47 -18.15 7.34
N LYS A 133 0.80 -19.12 7.97
CA LYS A 133 -0.51 -19.61 7.52
C LYS A 133 -1.62 -18.56 7.70
N VAL A 134 -1.63 -17.87 8.84
CA VAL A 134 -2.63 -16.84 9.16
C VAL A 134 -2.48 -15.63 8.21
N THR A 135 -1.24 -15.19 7.99
CA THR A 135 -0.92 -14.13 7.04
C THR A 135 -1.33 -14.52 5.63
N ALA A 136 -1.04 -15.75 5.19
CA ALA A 136 -1.45 -16.23 3.87
C ALA A 136 -2.97 -16.23 3.71
N VAL A 137 -3.72 -16.76 4.68
CA VAL A 137 -5.19 -16.73 4.68
C VAL A 137 -5.72 -15.30 4.59
N SER A 138 -5.15 -14.39 5.39
CA SER A 138 -5.55 -12.98 5.36
C SER A 138 -5.26 -12.29 4.02
N ILE A 139 -4.17 -12.64 3.34
CA ILE A 139 -3.86 -12.14 1.99
C ILE A 139 -4.89 -12.67 0.99
N PHE A 140 -5.23 -13.97 1.03
CA PHE A 140 -6.27 -14.54 0.16
C PHE A 140 -7.64 -13.89 0.38
N VAL A 141 -8.01 -13.62 1.64
CA VAL A 141 -9.23 -12.87 1.97
C VAL A 141 -9.17 -11.47 1.37
N ASN A 142 -8.06 -10.74 1.52
CA ASN A 142 -7.93 -9.38 1.00
C ASN A 142 -8.01 -9.34 -0.55
N VAL A 143 -7.33 -10.27 -1.22
CA VAL A 143 -7.44 -10.43 -2.69
C VAL A 143 -8.87 -10.77 -3.10
N GLY A 144 -9.55 -11.65 -2.35
CA GLY A 144 -10.96 -11.99 -2.58
C GLY A 144 -11.89 -10.78 -2.40
N VAL A 145 -11.69 -10.00 -1.34
CA VAL A 145 -12.47 -8.78 -1.07
C VAL A 145 -12.29 -7.77 -2.20
N LEU A 146 -11.04 -7.52 -2.60
CA LEU A 146 -10.73 -6.59 -3.68
C LEU A 146 -11.33 -7.05 -5.02
N THR A 147 -11.21 -8.34 -5.37
CA THR A 147 -11.77 -8.87 -6.62
C THR A 147 -13.30 -8.80 -6.67
N VAL A 148 -13.98 -9.22 -5.59
CA VAL A 148 -15.46 -9.16 -5.49
C VAL A 148 -15.95 -7.71 -5.57
N THR A 149 -15.25 -6.77 -4.91
CA THR A 149 -15.56 -5.34 -4.98
C THR A 149 -15.43 -4.80 -6.38
N SER A 150 -14.34 -5.15 -7.07
CA SER A 150 -14.11 -4.69 -8.44
C SER A 150 -15.15 -5.24 -9.41
N ILE A 151 -15.54 -6.51 -9.28
CA ILE A 151 -16.63 -7.10 -10.07
C ILE A 151 -17.94 -6.33 -9.82
N TYR A 152 -18.29 -6.08 -8.56
CA TYR A 152 -19.49 -5.32 -8.21
C TYR A 152 -19.48 -3.91 -8.83
N MET A 153 -18.35 -3.20 -8.71
CA MET A 153 -18.20 -1.86 -9.27
C MET A 153 -18.29 -1.85 -10.80
N PHE A 154 -17.80 -2.89 -11.49
CA PHE A 154 -18.00 -3.04 -12.93
C PHE A 154 -19.45 -3.30 -13.32
N VAL A 155 -20.17 -4.14 -12.58
CA VAL A 155 -21.58 -4.45 -12.88
C VAL A 155 -22.46 -3.19 -12.85
N TYR A 156 -22.19 -2.28 -11.91
CA TYR A 156 -22.90 -1.00 -11.77
C TYR A 156 -22.12 0.19 -12.35
N SER A 157 -21.17 -0.07 -13.25
CA SER A 157 -20.37 0.98 -13.86
C SER A 157 -21.15 1.80 -14.87
N LYS A 158 -20.80 3.08 -14.98
CA LYS A 158 -21.24 3.94 -16.08
C LYS A 158 -20.03 4.47 -16.83
N PRO A 159 -19.88 4.18 -18.15
CA PRO A 159 -18.74 4.66 -18.93
C PRO A 159 -18.68 6.18 -19.01
N GLU A 160 -19.81 6.86 -18.79
CA GLU A 160 -19.91 8.32 -18.73
C GLU A 160 -18.99 8.92 -17.65
N TYR A 161 -18.74 8.21 -16.53
CA TYR A 161 -17.89 8.69 -15.44
C TYR A 161 -16.40 8.86 -15.82
N LEU A 162 -15.95 8.24 -16.92
CA LEU A 162 -14.59 8.45 -17.46
C LEU A 162 -14.41 9.82 -18.12
N TYR A 163 -15.50 10.45 -18.58
CA TYR A 163 -15.45 11.68 -19.36
C TYR A 163 -16.02 12.89 -18.61
N ILE A 164 -16.42 12.75 -17.35
CA ILE A 164 -16.95 13.87 -16.56
C ILE A 164 -15.85 14.86 -16.24
N THR A 165 -16.03 16.09 -16.74
CA THR A 165 -15.25 17.26 -16.38
C THR A 165 -15.61 17.69 -14.95
N SER A 166 -14.62 17.78 -14.08
CA SER A 166 -14.81 18.33 -12.74
C SER A 166 -15.21 19.82 -12.82
N PRO A 167 -16.21 20.29 -12.06
CA PRO A 167 -16.72 21.66 -12.18
C PRO A 167 -15.76 22.76 -11.67
N ASN A 168 -14.59 22.42 -11.11
CA ASN A 168 -13.77 23.39 -10.36
C ASN A 168 -12.23 23.22 -10.52
N ILE A 169 -11.76 22.66 -11.64
CA ILE A 169 -10.32 22.48 -11.91
C ILE A 169 -9.95 23.21 -13.20
N THR A 170 -8.87 23.99 -13.16
CA THR A 170 -8.24 24.55 -14.36
C THR A 170 -7.59 23.43 -15.15
N VAL A 171 -8.29 22.95 -16.17
CA VAL A 171 -7.76 21.93 -17.07
C VAL A 171 -6.58 22.52 -17.84
N ASP A 172 -5.46 21.79 -17.87
CA ASP A 172 -4.32 22.22 -18.67
C ASP A 172 -4.70 22.17 -20.16
N LYS A 173 -4.65 23.33 -20.82
CA LYS A 173 -5.02 23.51 -22.24
C LYS A 173 -4.13 22.69 -23.18
N LEU A 174 -2.96 22.25 -22.72
CA LEU A 174 -2.03 21.42 -23.47
C LEU A 174 -2.33 19.91 -23.38
N SER A 175 -3.37 19.51 -22.64
CA SER A 175 -3.72 18.10 -22.45
C SER A 175 -4.34 17.50 -23.72
N PRO A 176 -3.86 16.32 -24.20
CA PRO A 176 -4.39 15.68 -25.40
C PRO A 176 -5.88 15.37 -25.34
N ASN A 177 -6.41 15.10 -24.14
CA ASN A 177 -7.82 14.88 -23.86
C ASN A 177 -8.18 15.49 -22.49
N PRO A 178 -8.74 16.71 -22.43
CA PRO A 178 -8.98 17.44 -21.17
C PRO A 178 -9.92 16.71 -20.19
N ASN A 179 -10.82 15.87 -20.71
CA ASN A 179 -11.75 15.10 -19.88
C ASN A 179 -11.13 13.82 -19.29
N PHE A 180 -10.10 13.27 -19.94
CA PHE A 180 -9.47 12.01 -19.54
C PHE A 180 -8.14 12.23 -18.79
N LEU A 181 -7.39 13.25 -19.19
CA LEU A 181 -6.13 13.68 -18.57
C LEU A 181 -6.23 15.16 -18.18
N PRO A 182 -6.98 15.50 -17.11
CA PRO A 182 -7.21 16.90 -16.74
C PRO A 182 -5.91 17.66 -16.36
N PHE A 183 -4.86 16.92 -15.98
CA PHE A 183 -3.55 17.43 -15.57
C PHE A 183 -2.42 17.09 -16.56
N GLY A 184 -2.77 16.64 -17.77
CA GLY A 184 -1.82 16.26 -18.81
C GLY A 184 -0.88 15.10 -18.45
N ILE A 185 0.18 14.95 -19.24
CA ILE A 185 1.24 13.95 -19.03
C ILE A 185 2.01 14.19 -17.70
N PRO A 186 2.33 15.44 -17.29
CA PRO A 186 2.99 15.68 -16.00
C PRO A 186 2.18 15.15 -14.81
N GLY A 187 0.85 15.32 -14.85
CA GLY A 187 -0.05 14.76 -13.85
C GLY A 187 -0.05 13.23 -13.84
N LEU A 188 -0.01 12.60 -15.02
CA LEU A 188 0.11 11.15 -15.15
C LEU A 188 1.40 10.63 -14.51
N ILE A 189 2.56 11.22 -14.83
CA ILE A 189 3.86 10.82 -14.25
C ILE A 189 3.88 11.04 -12.74
N GLY A 190 3.39 12.18 -12.26
CA GLY A 190 3.29 12.47 -10.83
C GLY A 190 2.31 11.54 -10.10
N GLY A 191 1.29 11.04 -10.79
CA GLY A 191 0.37 10.01 -10.30
C GLY A 191 1.04 8.63 -10.25
N THR A 192 1.78 8.25 -11.28
CA THR A 192 2.56 7.00 -11.35
C THR A 192 3.52 6.86 -10.17
N ALA A 193 4.22 7.93 -9.81
CA ALA A 193 5.11 7.94 -8.65
C ALA A 193 4.37 7.63 -7.33
N ILE A 194 3.14 8.14 -7.16
CA ILE A 194 2.30 7.82 -5.98
C ILE A 194 1.79 6.38 -6.06
N CYS A 195 1.35 5.93 -7.25
CA CYS A 195 0.87 4.56 -7.45
C CYS A 195 1.96 3.52 -7.21
N PHE A 196 3.23 3.87 -7.40
CA PHE A 196 4.36 2.99 -7.14
C PHE A 196 4.42 2.53 -5.67
N ASN A 197 3.87 3.31 -4.73
CA ASN A 197 3.80 2.93 -3.32
C ASN A 197 3.03 1.63 -3.06
N VAL A 198 2.12 1.21 -3.96
CA VAL A 198 1.41 -0.07 -3.86
C VAL A 198 2.35 -1.27 -4.00
N PHE A 199 3.50 -1.09 -4.66
CA PHE A 199 4.47 -2.14 -4.89
C PHE A 199 5.54 -2.22 -3.80
N ILE A 200 5.57 -1.28 -2.84
CA ILE A 200 6.51 -1.34 -1.70
C ILE A 200 6.33 -2.68 -0.96
N GLY A 201 7.45 -3.36 -0.70
CA GLY A 201 7.47 -4.66 -0.01
C GLY A 201 7.72 -5.86 -0.92
N PHE A 202 7.83 -5.70 -2.25
CA PHE A 202 8.29 -6.80 -3.12
C PHE A 202 9.71 -7.28 -2.76
N ASP A 203 10.53 -6.37 -2.23
CA ASP A 203 11.88 -6.60 -1.74
C ASP A 203 11.89 -7.44 -0.45
N ALA A 204 10.80 -7.46 0.32
CA ALA A 204 10.67 -8.31 1.51
C ALA A 204 10.79 -9.80 1.17
N ILE A 205 10.38 -10.23 -0.04
CA ILE A 205 10.53 -11.61 -0.52
C ILE A 205 12.02 -12.02 -0.52
N SER A 206 12.90 -11.08 -0.88
CA SER A 206 14.34 -11.33 -0.94
C SER A 206 14.97 -11.52 0.44
N THR A 207 14.38 -10.94 1.50
CA THR A 207 14.85 -11.15 2.89
C THR A 207 14.65 -12.58 3.38
N CYS A 208 13.71 -13.31 2.77
CA CYS A 208 13.43 -14.72 3.09
C CYS A 208 14.23 -15.69 2.21
N ALA A 209 15.26 -15.23 1.49
CA ALA A 209 16.08 -16.07 0.63
C ALA A 209 16.75 -17.22 1.38
N GLU A 210 17.16 -17.01 2.63
CA GLU A 210 17.76 -18.03 3.50
C GLU A 210 16.76 -19.10 3.95
N GLU A 211 15.47 -18.74 4.03
CA GLU A 211 14.38 -19.63 4.43
C GLU A 211 13.82 -20.43 3.24
N ALA A 212 14.20 -20.09 2.01
CA ALA A 212 13.69 -20.70 0.79
C ALA A 212 14.43 -22.00 0.45
N LYS A 213 13.67 -23.09 0.22
CA LYS A 213 14.25 -24.41 -0.13
C LYS A 213 15.08 -24.38 -1.42
N ASN A 214 14.65 -23.61 -2.43
CA ASN A 214 15.33 -23.46 -3.73
C ASN A 214 15.29 -21.98 -4.15
N PRO A 215 16.17 -21.12 -3.63
CA PRO A 215 16.08 -19.67 -3.83
C PRO A 215 16.20 -19.28 -5.31
N SER A 216 17.07 -19.95 -6.07
CA SER A 216 17.33 -19.70 -7.50
C SER A 216 16.10 -19.83 -8.42
N TYR A 217 15.09 -20.58 -7.98
CA TYR A 217 13.89 -20.83 -8.76
C TYR A 217 12.63 -20.26 -8.11
N SER A 218 12.53 -20.35 -6.78
CA SER A 218 11.36 -19.91 -6.05
C SER A 218 11.28 -18.39 -5.94
N LEU A 219 12.40 -17.69 -5.71
CA LEU A 219 12.40 -16.24 -5.52
C LEU A 219 11.97 -15.48 -6.78
N PRO A 220 12.54 -15.75 -7.99
CA PRO A 220 12.15 -15.01 -9.19
C PRO A 220 10.68 -15.21 -9.55
N ARG A 221 10.19 -16.44 -9.42
CA ARG A 221 8.79 -16.77 -9.71
C ARG A 221 7.85 -16.12 -8.70
N ALA A 222 8.18 -16.19 -7.42
CA ALA A 222 7.37 -15.56 -6.38
C ALA A 222 7.27 -14.05 -6.60
N ASN A 223 8.39 -13.39 -6.90
CA ASN A 223 8.42 -11.95 -7.09
C ASN A 223 7.65 -11.50 -8.33
N VAL A 224 7.88 -12.14 -9.48
CA VAL A 224 7.17 -11.84 -10.74
C VAL A 224 5.66 -12.09 -10.61
N VAL A 225 5.26 -13.23 -10.03
CA VAL A 225 3.84 -13.55 -9.83
C VAL A 225 3.19 -12.55 -8.87
N ALA A 226 3.87 -12.18 -7.77
CA ALA A 226 3.35 -11.20 -6.83
C ALA A 226 3.15 -9.83 -7.49
N VAL A 227 4.16 -9.31 -8.18
CA VAL A 227 4.10 -7.98 -8.83
C VAL A 227 3.06 -7.95 -9.94
N ILE A 228 3.00 -8.97 -10.80
CA ILE A 228 1.98 -9.04 -11.86
C ILE A 228 0.58 -9.12 -11.25
N THR A 229 0.39 -9.94 -10.22
CA THR A 229 -0.92 -10.09 -9.56
C THR A 229 -1.37 -8.76 -8.95
N VAL A 230 -0.49 -8.07 -8.22
CA VAL A 230 -0.79 -6.75 -7.65
C VAL A 230 -1.07 -5.73 -8.75
N ALA A 231 -0.24 -5.67 -9.80
CA ALA A 231 -0.41 -4.73 -10.90
C ALA A 231 -1.76 -4.91 -11.61
N ILE A 232 -2.15 -6.16 -11.90
CA ILE A 232 -3.45 -6.45 -12.52
C ILE A 232 -4.58 -6.06 -11.56
N LEU A 233 -4.52 -6.51 -10.30
CA LEU A 233 -5.57 -6.25 -9.32
C LEU A 233 -5.79 -4.76 -9.10
N THR A 234 -4.73 -3.98 -8.88
CA THR A 234 -4.87 -2.54 -8.62
C THR A 234 -5.26 -1.77 -9.88
N THR A 235 -4.79 -2.17 -11.06
CA THR A 235 -5.23 -1.57 -12.33
C THR A 235 -6.72 -1.81 -12.57
N VAL A 236 -7.17 -3.06 -12.47
CA VAL A 236 -8.57 -3.44 -12.67
C VAL A 236 -9.48 -2.78 -11.63
N SER A 237 -9.06 -2.78 -10.36
CA SER A 237 -9.85 -2.19 -9.27
C SER A 237 -9.92 -0.67 -9.35
N SER A 238 -8.83 -0.01 -9.76
CA SER A 238 -8.83 1.44 -9.95
C SER A 238 -9.69 1.87 -11.14
N LEU A 239 -9.65 1.10 -12.25
CA LEU A 239 -10.55 1.31 -13.38
C LEU A 239 -12.02 1.14 -12.96
N ALA A 240 -12.35 0.04 -12.26
CA ALA A 240 -13.68 -0.22 -11.74
C ALA A 240 -14.19 0.94 -10.86
N LEU A 241 -13.33 1.43 -9.96
CA LEU A 241 -13.66 2.53 -9.06
C LEU A 241 -13.96 3.83 -9.82
N THR A 242 -13.10 4.21 -10.78
CA THR A 242 -13.31 5.43 -11.60
C THR A 242 -14.57 5.36 -12.48
N LEU A 243 -14.97 4.14 -12.85
CA LEU A 243 -16.18 3.86 -13.63
C LEU A 243 -17.45 3.75 -12.76
N TYR A 244 -17.31 3.56 -11.46
CA TYR A 244 -18.42 3.43 -10.52
C TYR A 244 -18.79 4.75 -9.84
N TYR A 245 -17.80 5.60 -9.55
CA TYR A 245 -18.02 6.85 -8.82
C TYR A 245 -17.14 7.99 -9.38
N PRO A 246 -17.66 9.24 -9.46
CA PRO A 246 -16.91 10.35 -10.04
C PRO A 246 -15.57 10.59 -9.33
N TRP A 247 -14.49 10.62 -10.10
CA TRP A 247 -13.12 10.63 -9.58
C TRP A 247 -12.80 11.81 -8.65
N PHE A 248 -13.47 12.95 -8.82
CA PHE A 248 -13.26 14.15 -8.01
C PHE A 248 -13.94 14.10 -6.63
N LEU A 249 -14.89 13.18 -6.41
CA LEU A 249 -15.57 12.99 -5.12
C LEU A 249 -14.97 11.86 -4.28
N ILE A 250 -14.02 11.10 -4.85
CA ILE A 250 -13.38 9.99 -4.14
C ILE A 250 -12.52 10.56 -2.99
N SER A 251 -12.70 10.04 -1.79
CA SER A 251 -11.80 10.31 -0.65
C SER A 251 -10.42 9.69 -0.88
N THR A 252 -9.35 10.35 -0.46
CA THR A 252 -7.98 9.82 -0.59
C THR A 252 -7.67 8.69 0.39
N GLU A 253 -8.38 8.63 1.52
CA GLU A 253 -8.04 7.70 2.61
C GLU A 253 -8.95 6.46 2.64
N SER A 254 -10.17 6.54 2.10
CA SER A 254 -11.14 5.44 2.09
C SER A 254 -11.87 5.31 0.76
N SER A 255 -11.11 5.28 -0.34
CA SER A 255 -11.62 5.39 -1.72
C SER A 255 -12.79 4.46 -2.04
N PHE A 256 -12.69 3.17 -1.71
CA PHE A 256 -13.74 2.18 -2.01
C PHE A 256 -14.99 2.36 -1.13
N LEU A 257 -14.82 2.55 0.18
CA LEU A 257 -15.93 2.76 1.12
C LEU A 257 -16.67 4.07 0.83
N SER A 258 -15.92 5.13 0.55
CA SER A 258 -16.46 6.44 0.19
C SER A 258 -17.30 6.37 -1.09
N ALA A 259 -16.86 5.58 -2.09
CA ALA A 259 -17.61 5.39 -3.33
C ALA A 259 -18.91 4.61 -3.09
N LEU A 260 -18.87 3.52 -2.31
CA LEU A 260 -20.07 2.73 -1.96
C LEU A 260 -21.09 3.55 -1.17
N LYS A 261 -20.62 4.38 -0.22
CA LYS A 261 -21.50 5.26 0.56
C LYS A 261 -22.07 6.40 -0.28
N GLY A 262 -21.24 7.03 -1.12
CA GLY A 262 -21.60 8.20 -1.91
C GLY A 262 -22.51 7.91 -3.11
N ASN A 263 -22.45 6.72 -3.70
CA ASN A 263 -23.25 6.36 -4.88
C ASN A 263 -24.65 5.83 -4.52
N THR A 264 -25.50 6.67 -3.91
CA THR A 264 -26.85 6.30 -3.45
C THR A 264 -27.86 6.10 -4.58
N LEU A 265 -27.71 6.81 -5.70
CA LEU A 265 -28.68 6.82 -6.80
C LEU A 265 -28.39 5.76 -7.88
N ASN A 266 -27.12 5.48 -8.16
CA ASN A 266 -26.71 4.64 -9.29
C ASN A 266 -25.86 3.43 -8.88
N GLY A 267 -25.66 3.22 -7.58
CA GLY A 267 -24.71 2.24 -7.06
C GLY A 267 -25.25 0.83 -6.85
N GLY A 268 -26.44 0.51 -7.38
CA GLY A 268 -27.16 -0.75 -7.17
C GLY A 268 -28.22 -0.69 -6.05
N PRO A 269 -28.95 -1.80 -5.80
CA PRO A 269 -29.94 -1.87 -4.73
C PRO A 269 -29.32 -1.57 -3.36
N GLU A 270 -30.02 -0.78 -2.54
CA GLU A 270 -29.50 -0.28 -1.26
C GLU A 270 -29.03 -1.41 -0.33
N ASN A 271 -29.76 -2.52 -0.29
CA ASN A 271 -29.43 -3.70 0.52
C ASN A 271 -28.08 -4.31 0.10
N VAL A 272 -27.86 -4.44 -1.21
CA VAL A 272 -26.62 -5.04 -1.75
C VAL A 272 -25.44 -4.10 -1.53
N ARG A 273 -25.64 -2.80 -1.77
CA ARG A 273 -24.61 -1.78 -1.56
C ARG A 273 -24.16 -1.69 -0.10
N THR A 274 -25.12 -1.76 0.84
CA THR A 274 -24.84 -1.76 2.28
C THR A 274 -24.10 -3.04 2.70
N GLY A 275 -24.52 -4.20 2.16
CA GLY A 275 -23.79 -5.45 2.35
C GLY A 275 -22.35 -5.36 1.84
N MET A 276 -22.14 -4.81 0.65
CA MET A 276 -20.80 -4.60 0.09
C MET A 276 -19.98 -3.60 0.91
N PHE A 277 -20.59 -2.53 1.45
CA PHE A 277 -19.90 -1.58 2.31
C PHE A 277 -19.29 -2.26 3.54
N TYR A 278 -20.06 -3.06 4.27
CA TYR A 278 -19.54 -3.81 5.42
C TYR A 278 -18.56 -4.92 5.02
N PHE A 279 -18.83 -5.64 3.93
CA PHE A 279 -17.94 -6.67 3.42
C PHE A 279 -16.56 -6.12 3.07
N VAL A 280 -16.52 -5.00 2.33
CA VAL A 280 -15.27 -4.32 1.97
C VAL A 280 -14.58 -3.74 3.19
N GLY A 281 -15.32 -3.10 4.09
CA GLY A 281 -14.73 -2.48 5.27
C GLY A 281 -14.07 -3.51 6.18
N VAL A 282 -14.80 -4.55 6.58
CA VAL A 282 -14.28 -5.61 7.46
C VAL A 282 -13.17 -6.40 6.77
N GLY A 283 -13.36 -6.76 5.50
CA GLY A 283 -12.34 -7.45 4.71
C GLY A 283 -11.03 -6.67 4.57
N SER A 284 -11.12 -5.37 4.35
CA SER A 284 -9.95 -4.48 4.26
C SER A 284 -9.25 -4.36 5.61
N LEU A 285 -9.99 -4.24 6.72
CA LEU A 285 -9.40 -4.15 8.07
C LEU A 285 -8.56 -5.40 8.40
N ILE A 286 -9.09 -6.58 8.08
CA ILE A 286 -8.37 -7.86 8.27
C ILE A 286 -7.12 -7.89 7.40
N GLY A 287 -7.25 -7.56 6.11
CA GLY A 287 -6.15 -7.54 5.15
C GLY A 287 -5.01 -6.59 5.54
N LEU A 288 -5.35 -5.39 6.00
CA LEU A 288 -4.38 -4.37 6.41
C LEU A 288 -3.63 -4.76 7.69
N ILE A 289 -4.26 -5.46 8.64
CA ILE A 289 -3.56 -5.99 9.84
C ILE A 289 -2.47 -6.98 9.42
N ALA A 290 -2.77 -7.91 8.51
CA ALA A 290 -1.76 -8.87 8.04
C ALA A 290 -0.61 -8.20 7.28
N CYS A 291 -0.91 -7.15 6.50
CA CYS A 291 0.11 -6.33 5.86
C CYS A 291 1.02 -5.67 6.91
N LEU A 292 0.44 -5.04 7.94
CA LEU A 292 1.20 -4.39 9.03
C LEU A 292 2.12 -5.35 9.77
N ILE A 293 1.62 -6.54 10.14
CA ILE A 293 2.43 -7.56 10.83
C ILE A 293 3.62 -7.97 9.96
N THR A 294 3.41 -8.16 8.65
CA THR A 294 4.48 -8.56 7.73
C THR A 294 5.57 -7.49 7.63
N SER A 295 5.18 -6.21 7.50
CA SER A 295 6.13 -5.09 7.46
C SER A 295 6.86 -4.87 8.80
N LEU A 296 6.17 -5.06 9.93
CA LEU A 296 6.76 -4.96 11.27
C LEU A 296 7.79 -6.04 11.56
N VAL A 297 7.69 -7.21 10.93
CA VAL A 297 8.68 -8.29 11.05
C VAL A 297 9.88 -8.05 10.12
N ALA A 298 9.66 -7.44 8.95
CA ALA A 298 10.73 -7.18 7.99
C ALA A 298 11.71 -6.07 8.45
N ALA A 299 11.20 -4.96 9.01
CA ALA A 299 12.04 -3.82 9.36
C ALA A 299 13.17 -4.13 10.40
N PRO A 300 12.91 -4.90 11.48
CA PRO A 300 13.95 -5.28 12.43
C PRO A 300 15.00 -6.21 11.83
N ARG A 301 14.66 -7.06 10.85
CA ARG A 301 15.63 -7.97 10.19
C ARG A 301 16.70 -7.20 9.43
N ILE A 302 16.31 -6.13 8.75
CA ILE A 302 17.25 -5.26 8.01
C ILE A 302 18.12 -4.47 8.98
N SER A 303 17.51 -3.95 10.05
CA SER A 303 18.25 -3.28 11.14
C SER A 303 19.27 -4.23 11.79
N TYR A 304 18.88 -5.48 12.03
CA TYR A 304 19.75 -6.51 12.59
C TYR A 304 20.95 -6.80 11.66
N ALA A 305 20.72 -6.95 10.36
CA ALA A 305 21.81 -7.15 9.39
C ALA A 305 22.80 -5.98 9.38
N MET A 306 22.30 -4.73 9.37
CA MET A 306 23.16 -3.54 9.46
C MET A 306 23.93 -3.44 10.78
N ALA A 307 23.34 -3.91 11.88
CA ALA A 307 23.97 -3.92 13.20
C ALA A 307 25.06 -4.99 13.33
N GLN A 308 24.91 -6.13 12.64
CA GLN A 308 25.96 -7.15 12.54
C GLN A 308 27.18 -6.64 11.77
N ASP A 309 26.96 -5.84 10.73
CA ASP A 309 28.03 -5.22 9.93
C ASP A 309 28.65 -3.98 10.60
N GLY A 310 28.19 -3.59 11.80
CA GLY A 310 28.75 -2.49 12.60
C GLY A 310 28.38 -1.08 12.14
N LEU A 311 27.45 -0.95 11.19
CA LEU A 311 27.02 0.33 10.61
C LEU A 311 26.00 1.09 11.45
N ILE A 312 25.29 0.39 12.33
CA ILE A 312 24.41 0.98 13.34
C ILE A 312 24.79 0.46 14.73
N PRO A 313 24.38 1.13 15.83
CA PRO A 313 24.77 0.73 17.18
C PRO A 313 24.48 -0.74 17.46
N THR A 314 25.46 -1.44 18.04
CA THR A 314 25.42 -2.88 18.36
C THR A 314 24.26 -3.27 19.30
N ILE A 315 23.64 -2.30 19.96
CA ILE A 315 22.40 -2.48 20.73
C ILE A 315 21.32 -3.16 19.85
N CYS A 316 21.25 -2.83 18.56
CA CYS A 316 20.27 -3.37 17.62
C CYS A 316 20.57 -4.81 17.15
N SER A 317 21.77 -5.37 17.42
CA SER A 317 22.11 -6.77 17.09
C SER A 317 21.91 -7.73 18.28
N HIS A 318 21.49 -7.24 19.45
CA HIS A 318 21.24 -8.10 20.60
C HIS A 318 19.88 -8.81 20.50
N LEU A 319 19.91 -10.11 20.19
CA LEU A 319 18.72 -10.97 20.22
C LEU A 319 18.32 -11.28 21.68
N CYS A 320 17.07 -10.96 22.03
CA CYS A 320 16.44 -11.41 23.27
C CYS A 320 16.00 -12.89 23.15
N GLN A 321 16.15 -13.67 24.22
CA GLN A 321 15.59 -15.03 24.28
C GLN A 321 14.05 -14.94 24.20
N PRO A 322 13.35 -15.80 23.43
CA PRO A 322 13.73 -17.14 22.98
C PRO A 322 14.15 -17.27 21.50
N PHE A 323 14.52 -16.18 20.82
CA PHE A 323 14.84 -16.18 19.38
C PHE A 323 16.33 -16.38 19.05
N LYS A 324 17.15 -16.74 20.04
CA LYS A 324 18.52 -17.24 19.83
C LYS A 324 18.50 -18.65 19.22
#